data_AF-A0A645CZT3-F1
#
_entry.id   AF-A0A645CZT3-F1
#
_cell.length_a   1.000
_cell.length_b   1.000
_cell.length_c   1.000
_cell.angle_alpha   90.00
_cell.angle_beta   90.00
_cell.angle_gamma   90.00
#
_symmetry.space_group_name_H-M   'P 1'
#
loop_
_entity.id
_entity.type
_entity.pdbx_description
1 polymer ?
#
loop_
_entity_poly.entity_id
_entity_poly.type
_entity_poly.pdbx_seq_one_letter_code
_entity_poly.pdbx_strand_id
1 'polypeptide(L)'
;MAAYAKERGITRALAAVELYERELDGAIFLCGNAPLALAGVVRLAVEHGVAPALIVGMPVGFVNVVESKKLLDLVTVPFIRLNGRRGGSPLAVATLHAIMEEGLE
;
A
#
# COMPACT_ATOMS: atom_id res chain seq x y z
N MET A 1 8.50 14.31 -5.03
CA MET A 1 7.08 13.96 -4.82
C MET A 1 6.10 15.10 -5.11
N ALA A 2 6.08 16.24 -4.39
CA ALA A 2 5.02 17.26 -4.56
C ALA A 2 4.99 17.93 -5.94
N ALA A 3 6.15 18.26 -6.52
CA ALA A 3 6.23 18.82 -7.88
C ALA A 3 5.71 17.82 -8.93
N TYR A 4 6.21 16.58 -8.89
CA TYR A 4 5.76 15.48 -9.76
C TYR A 4 4.25 15.23 -9.64
N ALA A 5 3.71 15.22 -8.41
CA ALA A 5 2.28 15.05 -8.16
C ALA A 5 1.45 16.16 -8.84
N LYS A 6 1.92 17.41 -8.74
CA LYS A 6 1.27 18.57 -9.37
C LYS A 6 1.32 18.48 -10.90
N GLU A 7 2.47 18.13 -11.46
CA GLU A 7 2.67 17.97 -12.90
C GLU A 7 1.77 16.87 -13.49
N ARG A 8 1.64 15.74 -12.79
CA ARG A 8 0.84 14.59 -13.22
C ARG A 8 -0.64 14.67 -12.85
N GLY A 9 -1.05 15.67 -12.06
CA GLY A 9 -2.44 15.80 -11.60
C GLY A 9 -2.88 14.70 -10.63
N ILE A 10 -1.96 14.14 -9.86
CA ILE A 10 -2.21 13.02 -8.93
C ILE A 10 -1.93 13.42 -7.48
N THR A 11 -2.33 12.57 -6.53
CA THR A 11 -2.01 12.81 -5.12
C THR A 11 -0.52 12.60 -4.84
N ARG A 12 0.00 13.28 -3.81
CA ARG A 12 1.38 13.09 -3.34
C ARG A 12 1.69 11.64 -2.97
N ALA A 13 0.71 10.90 -2.46
CA ALA A 13 0.88 9.52 -2.05
C ALA A 13 0.99 8.59 -3.26
N LEU A 14 0.18 8.79 -4.32
CA LEU A 14 0.33 8.05 -5.57
C LEU A 14 1.64 8.41 -6.28
N ALA A 15 2.01 9.70 -6.28
CA ALA A 15 3.31 10.14 -6.79
C ALA A 15 4.50 9.50 -6.08
N ALA A 16 4.40 9.22 -4.78
CA ALA A 16 5.44 8.51 -4.04
C ALA A 16 5.61 7.10 -4.59
N VAL A 17 4.50 6.38 -4.79
CA VAL A 17 4.50 5.01 -5.31
C VAL A 17 5.10 4.94 -6.71
N GLU A 18 4.75 5.87 -7.60
CA GLU A 18 5.33 5.92 -8.96
C GLU A 18 6.82 6.27 -8.96
N LEU A 19 7.26 7.19 -8.10
CA LEU A 19 8.66 7.62 -8.06
C LEU A 19 9.61 6.56 -7.50
N TYR A 20 9.12 5.72 -6.59
CA TYR A 20 9.91 4.69 -5.91
C TYR A 20 9.57 3.28 -6.40
N GLU A 21 9.10 3.16 -7.64
CA GLU A 21 8.68 1.89 -8.23
C GLU A 21 9.73 0.78 -8.08
N ARG A 22 11.01 1.11 -8.31
CA ARG A 22 12.12 0.14 -8.28
C ARG A 22 12.43 -0.35 -6.88
N GLU A 23 12.21 0.49 -5.88
CA GLU A 23 12.45 0.21 -4.47
C GLU A 23 11.33 -0.63 -3.84
N LEU A 24 10.21 -0.84 -4.56
CA LEU A 24 9.11 -1.67 -4.08
C LEU A 24 9.39 -3.16 -4.22
N ASP A 25 10.25 -3.58 -5.15
CA ASP A 25 10.60 -4.99 -5.33
C ASP A 25 11.27 -5.56 -4.08
N GLY A 26 10.69 -6.62 -3.53
CA GLY A 26 11.14 -7.26 -2.29
C GLY A 26 10.92 -6.45 -1.01
N ALA A 27 10.37 -5.24 -1.09
CA ALA A 27 10.10 -4.41 0.09
C ALA A 27 8.80 -4.82 0.81
N ILE A 28 8.66 -4.38 2.07
CA ILE A 28 7.38 -4.40 2.78
C ILE A 28 6.69 -3.05 2.55
N PHE A 29 5.59 -3.05 1.79
CA PHE A 29 4.80 -1.84 1.54
C PHE A 29 3.75 -1.62 2.63
N LEU A 30 3.95 -0.60 3.47
CA LEU A 30 3.08 -0.27 4.59
C LEU A 30 2.14 0.89 4.25
N CYS A 31 0.84 0.63 4.14
CA CYS A 31 -0.16 1.66 3.81
C CYS A 31 -1.27 1.76 4.85
N GLY A 32 -1.12 2.67 5.81
CA GLY A 32 -2.11 2.93 6.86
C GLY A 32 -3.13 4.03 6.56
N ASN A 33 -2.93 4.85 5.51
CA ASN A 33 -3.76 6.04 5.29
C ASN A 33 -4.31 6.15 3.86
N ALA A 34 -3.41 6.23 2.86
CA ALA A 34 -3.77 6.72 1.53
C ALA A 34 -4.33 5.61 0.61
N PRO A 35 -5.65 5.61 0.29
CA PRO A 35 -6.26 4.59 -0.56
C PRO A 35 -5.65 4.55 -1.97
N LEU A 36 -5.30 5.73 -2.51
CA LEU A 36 -4.70 5.84 -3.84
C LEU A 36 -3.24 5.34 -3.87
N ALA A 37 -2.52 5.35 -2.75
CA ALA A 37 -1.21 4.71 -2.70
C ALA A 37 -1.35 3.18 -2.78
N LEU A 38 -2.33 2.62 -2.06
CA LEU A 38 -2.63 1.18 -2.13
C LEU A 38 -3.07 0.75 -3.54
N ALA A 39 -3.97 1.52 -4.17
CA ALA A 39 -4.36 1.28 -5.55
C ALA A 39 -3.16 1.41 -6.51
N GLY A 40 -2.27 2.37 -6.27
CA GLY A 40 -1.05 2.57 -7.03
C GLY A 40 -0.10 1.37 -6.99
N VAL A 41 0.17 0.82 -5.80
CA VAL A 41 1.09 -0.33 -5.69
C VAL A 41 0.49 -1.57 -6.36
N VAL A 42 -0.83 -1.78 -6.24
CA VAL A 42 -1.53 -2.85 -6.97
C VAL A 42 -1.43 -2.64 -8.47
N ARG A 43 -1.62 -1.41 -8.96
CA ARG A 43 -1.48 -1.08 -10.38
C ARG A 43 -0.08 -1.44 -10.89
N LEU A 44 0.97 -1.02 -10.18
CA LEU A 44 2.35 -1.33 -10.56
C LEU A 44 2.62 -2.84 -10.54
N ALA A 45 2.07 -3.57 -9.56
CA ALA A 45 2.20 -5.02 -9.50
C ALA A 45 1.53 -5.73 -10.68
N VAL A 46 0.33 -5.29 -11.08
CA VAL A 46 -0.41 -5.88 -12.20
C VAL A 46 0.17 -5.48 -13.56
N GLU A 47 0.48 -4.20 -13.76
CA GLU A 47 0.86 -3.66 -15.07
C GLU A 47 2.35 -3.84 -15.36
N HIS A 48 3.21 -3.68 -14.35
CA HIS A 48 4.67 -3.64 -14.53
C HIS A 48 5.38 -4.84 -13.88
N GLY A 49 4.66 -5.69 -13.14
CA GLY A 49 5.23 -6.87 -12.49
C GLY A 49 6.00 -6.58 -11.20
N VAL A 50 5.82 -5.39 -10.61
CA VAL A 50 6.45 -5.01 -9.34
C VAL A 50 5.97 -5.94 -8.22
N ALA A 51 6.91 -6.51 -7.46
CA ALA A 51 6.64 -7.55 -6.49
C ALA A 51 7.20 -7.20 -5.11
N PRO A 52 6.47 -6.42 -4.28
CA PRO A 52 6.76 -6.33 -2.87
C PRO A 52 6.77 -7.70 -2.20
N ALA A 53 7.59 -7.88 -1.17
CA ALA A 53 7.57 -9.10 -0.37
C ALA A 53 6.27 -9.23 0.44
N LEU A 54 5.70 -8.09 0.84
CA LEU A 54 4.44 -8.03 1.59
C LEU A 54 3.78 -6.66 1.39
N ILE A 55 2.45 -6.64 1.26
CA ILE A 55 1.64 -5.42 1.34
C ILE A 55 0.79 -5.41 2.60
N VAL A 56 0.97 -4.42 3.48
CA VAL A 56 0.06 -4.15 4.60
C VAL A 56 -0.88 -3.02 4.20
N GLY A 57 -2.03 -3.39 3.65
CA GLY A 57 -3.04 -2.51 3.09
C GLY A 57 -4.16 -2.18 4.07
N MET A 58 -3.92 -1.21 4.96
CA MET A 58 -4.88 -0.78 5.98
C MET A 58 -5.26 0.71 5.90
N PRO A 59 -5.57 1.30 4.72
CA PRO A 59 -6.07 2.67 4.68
C PRO A 59 -7.38 2.83 5.47
N VAL A 60 -7.55 3.98 6.10
CA VAL A 60 -8.77 4.35 6.85
C VAL A 60 -9.48 5.50 6.15
N GLY A 61 -10.81 5.54 6.29
CA GLY A 61 -11.61 6.67 5.82
C GLY A 61 -12.87 6.24 5.07
N PHE A 62 -13.39 7.15 4.25
CA PHE A 62 -14.74 7.03 3.69
C PHE A 62 -14.77 6.96 2.17
N VAL A 63 -13.77 7.53 1.48
CA VAL A 63 -13.73 7.63 0.02
C VAL A 63 -12.69 6.65 -0.51
N ASN A 64 -13.10 5.76 -1.41
CA ASN A 64 -12.26 4.78 -2.12
C ASN A 64 -11.49 3.79 -1.21
N VAL A 65 -11.78 3.74 0.10
CA VAL A 65 -11.08 2.89 1.05
C VAL A 65 -11.42 1.42 0.85
N VAL A 66 -12.71 1.11 0.70
CA VAL A 66 -13.14 -0.29 0.54
C VAL A 66 -12.70 -0.82 -0.82
N GLU A 67 -12.85 0.02 -1.84
CA GLU A 67 -12.51 -0.27 -3.23
C GLU A 67 -10.99 -0.51 -3.37
N SER A 68 -10.15 0.39 -2.85
CA SER A 68 -8.68 0.23 -2.91
C SER A 68 -8.18 -1.04 -2.22
N LYS A 69 -8.80 -1.44 -1.11
CA LYS A 69 -8.45 -2.68 -0.41
C LYS A 69 -8.85 -3.92 -1.20
N LYS A 70 -10.00 -3.90 -1.89
CA LYS A 70 -10.46 -5.00 -2.75
C LYS A 70 -9.53 -5.23 -3.93
N LEU A 71 -8.86 -4.19 -4.43
CA LEU A 71 -7.88 -4.35 -5.51
C LEU A 71 -6.74 -5.31 -5.15
N LEU A 72 -6.44 -5.53 -3.86
CA LEU A 72 -5.47 -6.54 -3.44
C LEU A 72 -5.83 -7.96 -3.89
N ASP A 73 -7.10 -8.24 -4.19
CA ASP A 73 -7.54 -9.54 -4.72
C ASP A 73 -7.04 -9.80 -6.16
N LEU A 74 -6.48 -8.77 -6.83
CA LEU A 74 -5.96 -8.86 -8.20
C LEU A 74 -4.47 -9.25 -8.26
N VAL A 75 -3.76 -9.27 -7.12
CA VAL A 75 -2.31 -9.53 -7.08
C VAL A 75 -2.01 -10.84 -6.37
N THR A 76 -0.90 -11.47 -6.75
CA THR A 76 -0.35 -12.67 -6.08
C THR A 76 0.61 -12.32 -4.96
N VAL A 77 1.00 -11.04 -4.85
CA VAL A 77 1.83 -10.51 -3.76
C VAL A 77 1.15 -10.78 -2.42
N PRO A 78 1.85 -11.37 -1.42
CA PRO A 78 1.28 -11.56 -0.09
C PRO A 78 0.78 -10.25 0.49
N PHE A 79 -0.40 -10.26 1.12
CA PHE A 79 -0.96 -9.05 1.73
C PHE A 79 -1.72 -9.32 3.03
N ILE A 80 -1.75 -8.29 3.88
CA ILE A 80 -2.59 -8.21 5.07
C ILE A 80 -3.46 -6.97 4.93
N ARG A 81 -4.79 -7.14 5.08
CA ARG A 81 -5.74 -6.03 5.01
C ARG A 81 -6.83 -6.15 6.07
N LEU A 82 -7.41 -5.01 6.42
CA LEU A 82 -8.67 -4.96 7.16
C LEU A 82 -9.81 -4.66 6.21
N ASN A 83 -10.83 -5.51 6.16
CA ASN A 83 -12.02 -5.26 5.34
C ASN A 83 -12.81 -4.03 5.84
N GLY A 84 -13.57 -3.41 4.94
CA GLY A 84 -14.36 -2.22 5.25
C GLY A 84 -13.52 -0.95 5.42
N ARG A 85 -14.02 -0.02 6.23
CA ARG A 85 -13.50 1.36 6.33
C ARG A 85 -12.46 1.58 7.44
N ARG A 86 -12.32 0.62 8.36
CA ARG A 86 -11.36 0.70 9.47
C ARG A 86 -9.94 0.46 8.98
N GLY A 87 -8.97 1.05 9.64
CA GLY A 87 -7.56 1.02 9.26
C GLY A 87 -6.79 2.04 10.07
N GLY A 88 -5.70 2.55 9.51
CA GLY A 88 -4.89 3.58 10.12
C GLY A 88 -3.44 3.15 10.26
N SER A 89 -2.55 4.14 10.29
CA SER A 89 -1.12 3.90 10.56
C SER A 89 -0.87 3.13 11.85
N PRO A 90 -1.58 3.35 12.98
CA PRO A 90 -1.35 2.55 14.19
C PRO A 90 -1.58 1.05 13.98
N LEU A 91 -2.63 0.66 13.25
CA LEU A 91 -2.93 -0.75 12.98
C LEU A 91 -1.94 -1.35 11.98
N ALA A 92 -1.55 -0.58 10.97
CA ALA A 92 -0.52 -0.99 10.02
C ALA A 92 0.83 -1.23 10.73
N VAL A 93 1.26 -0.30 11.58
CA VAL A 93 2.50 -0.41 12.35
C VAL A 93 2.43 -1.54 13.39
N ALA A 94 1.32 -1.71 14.10
CA ALA A 94 1.14 -2.82 15.02
C ALA A 94 1.27 -4.17 14.30
N THR A 95 0.72 -4.28 13.08
CA THR A 95 0.88 -5.46 12.23
C THR A 95 2.34 -5.72 11.89
N LEU A 96 3.08 -4.68 11.51
CA LEU A 96 4.51 -4.79 11.22
C LEU A 96 5.32 -5.21 12.45
N HIS A 97 5.05 -4.61 13.61
CA HIS A 97 5.74 -4.98 14.87
C HIS A 97 5.46 -6.44 15.23
N ALA A 98 4.21 -6.92 15.13
CA ALA A 98 3.90 -8.32 15.39
C ALA A 98 4.70 -9.28 14.49
N ILE A 99 4.83 -8.96 13.19
CA ILE A 99 5.65 -9.76 12.27
C ILE A 99 7.13 -9.75 12.67
N MET A 100 7.65 -8.58 13.07
CA MET A 100 9.05 -8.44 13.48
C MET A 100 9.34 -9.16 14.79
N GLU A 101 8.41 -9.13 15.75
CA GLU A 101 8.59 -9.71 17.08
C GLU A 101 8.35 -11.23 17.09
N GLU A 102 7.34 -11.75 16.38
CA GLU A 102 7.14 -13.21 16.26
C GLU A 102 8.23 -13.89 15.43
N GLY A 103 8.92 -13.17 14.55
CA GLY A 103 10.08 -13.70 13.81
C GLY A 103 11.39 -13.74 14.60
N LEU A 104 11.39 -13.30 15.86
CA LEU A 104 12.55 -13.27 16.77
C LEU A 104 12.54 -14.39 17.83
N GLU A 105 11.50 -15.23 17.85
CA GLU A 105 11.43 -16.48 18.63
C GLU A 105 11.87 -17.69 17.79
#